data_AF-A0A7X6ZQG0-F1
#
_entry.id   AF-A0A7X6ZQG0-F1
#
_cell.length_a   1.000
_cell.length_b   1.000
_cell.length_c   1.000
_cell.angle_alpha   90.00
_cell.angle_beta   90.00
_cell.angle_gamma   90.00
#
_symmetry.space_group_name_H-M   'P 1'
#
loop_
_entity.id
_entity.type
_entity.pdbx_description
1 polymer ?
#
loop_
_entity_poly.entity_id
_entity_poly.type
_entity_poly.pdbx_seq_one_letter_code
_entity_poly.pdbx_strand_id
1 'polypeptide(L)'
;MEAKSAKRPSSFMIQILADEVIYEFSFVVTATSVVEEKLIRLGRTADKMLYHRKGSKIELASSLPDQDFLTFAFNGTQDNQLFLANSILQKGKQFLPVYLWFRNNLQLIAPDSRFAAFELFIEKGSLINENINKLLPALDTGIAGLVVKKSPLPILLFQMRFATTSEKRHLTEASSSCV
;
A
#
# COMPACT_ATOMS: atom_id res chain seq x y z
N MET A 1 -13.30 2.21 22.54
CA MET A 1 -12.09 1.36 22.46
C MET A 1 -11.10 1.95 21.44
N GLU A 2 -10.59 3.19 21.63
CA GLU A 2 -9.89 3.88 20.51
C GLU A 2 -8.63 4.69 20.86
N ALA A 3 -8.35 5.04 22.12
CA ALA A 3 -7.17 5.88 22.42
C ALA A 3 -5.81 5.13 22.46
N LYS A 4 -5.80 3.82 22.75
CA LYS A 4 -4.54 3.04 22.88
C LYS A 4 -4.05 2.40 21.59
N SER A 5 -4.91 2.22 20.57
CA SER A 5 -4.51 1.58 19.32
C SER A 5 -3.80 2.55 18.37
N ALA A 6 -4.17 3.84 18.40
CA ALA A 6 -3.58 4.88 17.55
C ALA A 6 -2.07 5.13 17.78
N LYS A 7 -1.54 4.73 18.94
CA LYS A 7 -0.12 4.87 19.28
C LYS A 7 0.71 3.62 19.01
N ARG A 8 0.10 2.50 18.62
CA ARG A 8 0.87 1.28 18.33
C ARG A 8 1.48 1.37 16.93
N PRO A 9 2.78 1.07 16.77
CA PRO A 9 3.38 0.98 15.46
C PRO A 9 2.70 -0.11 14.62
N SER A 10 2.51 0.18 13.34
CA SER A 10 2.07 -0.79 12.33
C SER A 10 3.27 -1.20 11.50
N SER A 11 3.38 -2.51 11.23
CA SER A 11 4.47 -3.07 10.44
C SER A 11 3.95 -3.52 9.08
N PHE A 12 4.72 -3.21 8.05
CA PHE A 12 4.47 -3.61 6.68
C PHE A 12 5.69 -4.36 6.15
N MET A 13 5.43 -5.39 5.35
CA MET A 13 6.45 -6.14 4.63
C MET A 13 5.89 -6.43 3.25
N ILE A 14 6.66 -6.09 2.22
CA ILE A 14 6.29 -6.31 0.82
C ILE A 14 7.48 -6.97 0.13
N GLN A 15 7.21 -8.07 -0.56
CA GLN A 15 8.17 -8.71 -1.46
C GLN A 15 7.81 -8.37 -2.90
N ILE A 16 8.81 -7.92 -3.66
CA ILE A 16 8.63 -7.42 -5.02
C ILE A 16 9.68 -8.02 -5.94
N LEU A 17 9.33 -8.17 -7.22
CA LEU A 17 10.27 -8.46 -8.31
C LEU A 17 10.47 -7.17 -9.11
N ALA A 18 11.67 -6.59 -9.04
CA ALA A 18 12.05 -5.38 -9.76
C ALA A 18 13.36 -5.63 -10.52
N ASP A 19 13.38 -5.36 -11.83
CA ASP A 19 14.53 -5.61 -12.71
C ASP A 19 15.12 -7.03 -12.54
N GLU A 20 14.26 -8.05 -12.55
CA GLU A 20 14.62 -9.47 -12.36
C GLU A 20 15.26 -9.82 -11.00
N VAL A 21 15.25 -8.87 -10.05
CA VAL A 21 15.76 -9.06 -8.70
C VAL A 21 14.61 -9.03 -7.69
N ILE A 22 14.61 -10.00 -6.78
CA ILE A 22 13.63 -10.06 -5.70
C ILE A 22 14.12 -9.20 -4.53
N TYR A 23 13.26 -8.31 -4.05
CA TYR A 23 13.50 -7.48 -2.88
C TYR A 23 12.44 -7.70 -1.82
N GLU A 24 12.83 -7.61 -0.56
CA GLU A 24 11.94 -7.42 0.56
C GLU A 24 12.11 -6.00 1.09
N PHE A 25 11.03 -5.23 1.06
CA PHE A 25 10.96 -3.93 1.69
C PHE A 25 10.02 -3.99 2.88
N SER A 26 10.53 -3.65 4.07
CA SER A 26 9.75 -3.62 5.30
C SER A 26 9.91 -2.29 6.01
N PHE A 27 8.85 -1.85 6.67
CA PHE A 27 8.87 -0.63 7.47
C PHE A 27 7.84 -0.67 8.59
N VAL A 28 8.16 0.02 9.67
CA VAL A 28 7.34 0.18 10.85
C VAL A 28 7.02 1.66 11.01
N VAL A 29 5.74 1.99 11.07
CA VAL A 29 5.26 3.38 11.14
C VAL A 29 4.27 3.59 12.27
N THR A 30 4.28 4.79 12.83
CA THR A 30 3.22 5.32 13.69
C THR A 30 2.37 6.31 12.88
N ALA A 31 1.38 6.93 13.53
CA ALA A 31 0.60 8.01 12.90
C ALA A 31 1.45 9.22 12.47
N THR A 32 2.68 9.38 13.01
CA THR A 32 3.49 10.60 12.81
C THR A 32 4.93 10.34 12.36
N SER A 33 5.41 9.10 12.37
CA SER A 33 6.82 8.80 12.07
C SER A 33 7.07 7.39 11.55
N VAL A 34 8.16 7.23 10.82
CA VAL A 34 8.82 5.97 10.47
C VAL A 34 9.73 5.59 11.63
N VAL A 35 9.45 4.46 12.27
CA VAL A 35 10.24 3.92 13.38
C VAL A 35 11.42 3.11 12.87
N GLU A 36 11.18 2.32 11.83
CA GLU A 36 12.16 1.40 11.24
C GLU A 36 11.83 1.22 9.76
N GLU A 37 12.85 1.07 8.92
CA GLU A 37 12.68 0.63 7.54
C GLU A 37 13.91 -0.14 7.08
N LYS A 38 13.70 -1.16 6.26
CA LYS A 38 14.74 -2.10 5.84
C LYS A 38 14.50 -2.52 4.40
N LEU A 39 15.57 -2.56 3.63
CA LEU A 39 15.57 -3.09 2.27
C LEU A 39 16.57 -4.22 2.16
N ILE A 40 16.08 -5.38 1.76
CA ILE A 40 16.87 -6.60 1.57
C ILE A 40 16.73 -7.03 0.12
N ARG A 41 17.85 -7.39 -0.51
CA ARG A 41 17.86 -8.14 -1.76
C ARG A 41 17.85 -9.62 -1.42
N LEU A 42 16.84 -10.35 -1.88
CA LEU A 42 16.73 -11.79 -1.66
C LEU A 42 17.58 -12.52 -2.69
N GLY A 43 18.35 -13.50 -2.23
CA GLY A 43 19.28 -14.29 -3.05
C GLY A 43 18.96 -15.77 -3.00
N ARG A 44 19.53 -16.55 -3.94
CA ARG A 44 19.40 -18.02 -3.92
C ARG A 44 20.12 -18.66 -2.73
N THR A 45 21.27 -18.11 -2.37
CA THR A 45 22.17 -18.68 -1.35
C THR A 45 22.16 -17.89 -0.05
N ALA A 46 22.08 -16.57 -0.14
CA ALA A 46 22.04 -15.68 1.00
C ALA A 46 21.33 -14.38 0.63
N ASP A 47 20.62 -13.84 1.61
CA ASP A 47 19.99 -12.54 1.52
C ASP A 47 21.01 -11.45 1.85
N LYS A 48 20.86 -10.31 1.18
CA LYS A 48 21.74 -9.18 1.35
C LYS A 48 20.95 -7.97 1.82
N MET A 49 21.11 -7.63 3.09
CA MET A 49 20.64 -6.35 3.62
C MET A 49 21.35 -5.23 2.87
N LEU A 50 20.58 -4.33 2.24
CA LEU A 50 21.09 -3.18 1.50
C LEU A 50 21.17 -1.96 2.42
N TYR A 51 20.10 -1.68 3.14
CA TYR A 51 20.13 -0.74 4.25
C TYR A 51 19.13 -1.12 5.34
N HIS A 52 19.40 -0.65 6.55
CA HIS A 52 18.49 -0.73 7.69
C HIS A 52 18.52 0.58 8.47
N ARG A 53 17.43 1.32 8.45
CA ARG A 53 17.24 2.51 9.28
C ARG A 53 16.43 2.15 10.52
N LYS A 54 16.89 2.63 11.68
CA LYS A 54 16.16 2.56 12.94
C LYS A 54 16.29 3.87 13.71
N GLY A 55 15.20 4.64 13.76
CA GLY A 55 15.21 6.01 14.26
C GLY A 55 16.23 6.89 13.51
N SER A 56 17.18 7.46 14.26
CA SER A 56 18.23 8.37 13.77
C SER A 56 19.52 7.68 13.32
N LYS A 57 19.51 6.34 13.15
CA LYS A 57 20.66 5.58 12.67
C LYS A 57 20.31 4.82 11.39
N ILE A 58 21.28 4.76 10.47
CA ILE A 58 21.21 3.94 9.27
C ILE A 58 22.45 3.05 9.16
N GLU A 59 22.20 1.78 8.89
CA GLU A 59 23.22 0.81 8.51
C GLU A 59 23.15 0.66 6.98
N LEU A 60 24.26 0.87 6.29
CA LEU A 60 24.38 0.72 4.84
C LEU A 60 25.26 -0.48 4.52
N ALA A 61 24.87 -1.26 3.51
CA ALA A 61 25.72 -2.34 3.03
C ALA A 61 27.01 -1.79 2.44
N SER A 62 28.14 -2.36 2.83
CA SER A 62 29.48 -1.94 2.38
C SER A 62 29.65 -1.96 0.85
N SER A 63 28.86 -2.78 0.16
CA SER A 63 28.88 -2.90 -1.30
C SER A 63 28.11 -1.82 -2.05
N LEU A 64 27.36 -0.95 -1.35
CA LEU A 64 26.62 0.12 -2.02
C LEU A 64 27.58 1.18 -2.54
N PRO A 65 27.41 1.65 -3.79
CA PRO A 65 28.16 2.79 -4.29
C PRO A 65 27.70 4.09 -3.60
N ASP A 66 28.57 5.09 -3.58
CA ASP A 66 28.29 6.45 -3.10
C ASP A 66 27.72 6.50 -1.68
N GLN A 67 28.36 5.81 -0.71
CA GLN A 67 27.90 5.80 0.68
C GLN A 67 27.84 7.19 1.32
N ASP A 68 28.74 8.11 0.93
CA ASP A 68 28.70 9.50 1.41
C ASP A 68 27.41 10.20 0.98
N PHE A 69 26.99 9.99 -0.26
CA PHE A 69 25.72 10.50 -0.76
C PHE A 69 24.54 9.90 0.00
N LEU A 70 24.53 8.59 0.23
CA LEU A 70 23.45 7.91 0.95
C LEU A 70 23.36 8.39 2.41
N THR A 71 24.51 8.64 3.04
CA THR A 71 24.60 9.19 4.39
C THR A 71 24.07 10.63 4.44
N PHE A 72 24.45 11.46 3.47
CA PHE A 72 23.91 12.81 3.33
C PHE A 72 22.38 12.80 3.11
N ALA A 73 21.91 11.95 2.21
CA ALA A 73 20.48 11.79 1.94
C ALA A 73 19.73 11.34 3.20
N PHE A 74 20.31 10.42 3.98
CA PHE A 74 19.75 9.98 5.24
C PHE A 74 19.64 11.13 6.24
N ASN A 75 20.70 11.92 6.41
CA ASN A 75 20.70 13.08 7.31
C ASN A 75 19.63 14.13 6.94
N GLY A 76 19.30 14.25 5.65
CA GLY A 76 18.21 15.10 5.15
C GLY A 76 16.83 14.45 5.19
N THR A 77 16.69 13.20 5.63
CA THR A 77 15.41 12.48 5.66
C THR A 77 14.62 12.82 6.91
N GLN A 78 13.37 13.28 6.75
CA GLN A 78 12.49 13.57 7.88
C GLN A 78 12.01 12.29 8.58
N ASP A 79 11.60 12.41 9.84
CA ASP A 79 11.11 11.27 10.63
C ASP A 79 9.85 10.63 10.04
N ASN A 80 8.98 11.40 9.39
CA ASN A 80 7.75 10.94 8.76
C ASN A 80 7.93 10.51 7.30
N GLN A 81 9.17 10.38 6.83
CA GLN A 81 9.47 10.05 5.44
C GLN A 81 10.34 8.78 5.36
N LEU A 82 9.97 7.89 4.44
CA LEU A 82 10.80 6.73 4.10
C LEU A 82 12.06 7.18 3.35
N PHE A 83 13.21 6.65 3.77
CA PHE A 83 14.52 6.84 3.15
C PHE A 83 14.53 6.33 1.72
N LEU A 84 13.80 5.24 1.42
CA LEU A 84 13.65 4.74 0.04
C LEU A 84 13.20 5.84 -0.92
N ALA A 85 12.14 6.58 -0.55
CA ALA A 85 11.61 7.64 -1.38
C ALA A 85 12.53 8.87 -1.39
N ASN A 86 13.02 9.28 -0.21
CA ASN A 86 13.87 10.45 -0.09
C ASN A 86 15.19 10.32 -0.87
N SER A 87 15.85 9.16 -0.82
CA SER A 87 17.10 8.93 -1.55
C SER A 87 16.95 9.16 -3.06
N ILE A 88 15.81 8.78 -3.64
CA ILE A 88 15.51 9.00 -5.06
C ILE A 88 15.14 10.47 -5.34
N LEU A 89 14.37 11.11 -4.46
CA LEU A 89 14.03 12.53 -4.59
C LEU A 89 15.29 13.42 -4.56
N GLN A 90 16.33 13.00 -3.84
CA GLN A 90 17.64 13.65 -3.81
C GLN A 90 18.55 13.23 -4.99
N LYS A 91 17.99 12.64 -6.04
CA LYS A 91 18.67 12.18 -7.27
C LYS A 91 19.59 10.97 -7.10
N GLY A 92 19.44 10.22 -6.00
CA GLY A 92 20.04 8.91 -5.84
C GLY A 92 19.46 7.91 -6.84
N LYS A 93 20.27 6.91 -7.21
CA LYS A 93 19.88 5.85 -8.17
C LYS A 93 20.02 4.45 -7.60
N GLN A 94 20.59 4.31 -6.41
CA GLN A 94 20.96 3.04 -5.78
C GLN A 94 19.74 2.12 -5.55
N PHE A 95 18.57 2.70 -5.30
CA PHE A 95 17.32 1.99 -5.04
C PHE A 95 16.22 2.28 -6.08
N LEU A 96 16.61 2.82 -7.24
CA LEU A 96 15.67 3.24 -8.28
C LEU A 96 14.74 2.11 -8.75
N PRO A 97 15.19 0.86 -8.96
CA PRO A 97 14.30 -0.23 -9.38
C PRO A 97 13.15 -0.47 -8.39
N VAL A 98 13.47 -0.49 -7.10
CA VAL A 98 12.49 -0.71 -6.01
C VAL A 98 11.50 0.45 -5.96
N TYR A 99 11.98 1.69 -6.04
CA TYR A 99 11.12 2.87 -6.06
C TYR A 99 10.19 2.88 -7.27
N LEU A 100 10.71 2.60 -8.48
CA LEU A 100 9.91 2.55 -9.69
C LEU A 100 8.87 1.44 -9.65
N TRP A 101 9.18 0.31 -9.00
CA TRP A 101 8.19 -0.74 -8.80
C TRP A 101 6.97 -0.23 -8.03
N PHE A 102 7.18 0.40 -6.87
CA PHE A 102 6.09 0.97 -6.07
C PHE A 102 5.36 2.08 -6.83
N ARG A 103 6.09 2.95 -7.54
CA ARG A 103 5.50 4.05 -8.30
C ARG A 103 4.60 3.57 -9.44
N ASN A 104 5.00 2.52 -10.15
CA ASN A 104 4.36 2.13 -11.40
C ASN A 104 3.42 0.91 -11.27
N ASN A 105 3.58 0.08 -10.24
CA ASN A 105 2.88 -1.21 -10.13
C ASN A 105 1.96 -1.31 -8.90
N LEU A 106 2.17 -0.51 -7.85
CA LEU A 106 1.32 -0.59 -6.66
C LEU A 106 -0.05 0.02 -6.95
N GLN A 107 -1.09 -0.82 -6.98
CA GLN A 107 -2.48 -0.39 -7.08
C GLN A 107 -3.15 -0.53 -5.72
N LEU A 108 -3.65 0.59 -5.17
CA LEU A 108 -4.41 0.61 -3.92
C LEU A 108 -5.89 0.38 -4.21
N ILE A 109 -6.48 -0.65 -3.58
CA ILE A 109 -7.90 -0.94 -3.65
C ILE A 109 -8.54 -0.50 -2.33
N ALA A 110 -9.27 0.61 -2.40
CA ALA A 110 -10.10 1.12 -1.32
C ALA A 110 -11.51 0.47 -1.35
N PRO A 111 -12.29 0.51 -0.26
CA PRO A 111 -13.65 -0.05 -0.23
C PRO A 111 -14.60 0.53 -1.29
N ASP A 112 -14.36 1.76 -1.72
CA ASP A 112 -15.09 2.49 -2.76
C ASP A 112 -14.44 2.38 -4.15
N SER A 113 -13.33 1.64 -4.28
CA SER A 113 -12.67 1.41 -5.56
C SER A 113 -13.60 0.63 -6.48
N ARG A 114 -14.06 1.29 -7.55
CA ARG A 114 -14.90 0.67 -8.57
C ARG A 114 -14.04 -0.08 -9.57
N PHE A 115 -14.28 -1.38 -9.67
CA PHE A 115 -13.63 -2.24 -10.65
C PHE A 115 -14.31 -2.08 -12.02
N ALA A 116 -14.18 -0.90 -12.64
CA ALA A 116 -14.96 -0.50 -13.83
C ALA A 116 -14.80 -1.45 -15.04
N ALA A 117 -13.64 -2.09 -15.20
CA ALA A 117 -13.41 -2.99 -16.32
C ALA A 117 -14.10 -4.36 -16.16
N PHE A 118 -14.42 -4.79 -14.94
CA PHE A 118 -15.04 -6.12 -14.72
C PHE A 118 -16.46 -6.18 -15.28
N GLU A 119 -17.20 -5.08 -15.24
CA GLU A 119 -18.55 -4.97 -15.78
C GLU A 119 -18.60 -5.35 -17.27
N LEU A 120 -17.60 -4.93 -18.06
CA LEU A 120 -17.50 -5.25 -19.49
C LEU A 120 -17.28 -6.74 -19.76
N PHE A 121 -16.55 -7.43 -18.87
CA PHE A 121 -16.28 -8.87 -18.99
C PHE A 121 -17.48 -9.73 -18.60
N ILE A 122 -18.47 -9.16 -17.90
CA ILE A 122 -19.60 -9.91 -17.34
C ILE A 122 -20.96 -9.48 -17.93
N GLU A 123 -21.00 -8.39 -18.68
CA GLU A 123 -22.16 -7.96 -19.44
C GLU A 123 -22.46 -8.95 -20.57
N LYS A 124 -23.55 -9.70 -20.43
CA LYS A 124 -23.99 -10.68 -21.43
C LYS A 124 -24.30 -9.97 -22.75
N GLY A 125 -23.67 -10.43 -23.83
CA GLY A 125 -23.83 -9.86 -25.18
C GLY A 125 -22.82 -8.76 -25.51
N SER A 126 -21.91 -8.42 -24.60
CA SER A 126 -20.75 -7.59 -24.95
C SER A 126 -19.76 -8.41 -25.78
N LEU A 127 -19.13 -7.78 -26.79
CA LEU A 127 -18.12 -8.42 -27.63
C LEU A 127 -16.94 -8.97 -26.78
N ILE A 128 -16.64 -8.30 -25.68
CA ILE A 128 -15.56 -8.68 -24.76
C ILE A 128 -15.94 -9.95 -23.97
N ASN A 129 -17.16 -10.03 -23.43
CA ASN A 129 -17.65 -11.23 -22.73
C ASN A 129 -17.67 -12.45 -23.67
N GLU A 130 -18.13 -12.27 -24.90
CA GLU A 130 -18.15 -13.35 -25.90
C GLU A 130 -16.75 -13.84 -26.27
N ASN A 131 -15.81 -12.91 -26.48
CA ASN A 131 -14.43 -13.26 -26.83
C ASN A 131 -13.72 -13.98 -25.67
N ILE A 132 -13.91 -13.52 -24.42
CA ILE A 132 -13.34 -14.18 -23.25
C ILE A 132 -13.93 -15.59 -23.04
N ASN A 133 -15.24 -15.75 -23.22
CA ASN A 133 -15.89 -17.06 -23.08
C ASN A 133 -15.48 -18.07 -24.17
N LYS A 134 -14.99 -17.61 -25.31
CA LYS A 134 -14.35 -18.46 -26.33
C LYS A 134 -12.89 -18.76 -26.00
N LEU A 135 -12.16 -17.80 -25.42
CA LEU A 135 -10.73 -17.92 -25.14
C LEU A 135 -10.43 -18.80 -23.91
N LEU A 136 -11.17 -18.64 -22.82
CA LEU A 136 -10.89 -19.33 -21.55
C LEU A 136 -10.80 -20.86 -21.66
N PRO A 137 -11.71 -21.55 -22.38
CA PRO A 137 -11.61 -22.99 -22.60
C PRO A 137 -10.34 -23.42 -23.35
N ALA A 138 -9.77 -22.55 -24.20
CA ALA A 138 -8.59 -22.84 -24.98
C ALA A 138 -7.26 -22.69 -24.20
N LEU A 139 -7.31 -22.17 -22.97
CA LEU A 139 -6.13 -21.94 -22.14
C LEU A 139 -5.81 -23.09 -21.17
N ASP A 140 -6.52 -24.24 -21.28
CA ASP A 140 -6.35 -25.43 -20.43
C ASP A 140 -6.34 -25.15 -18.91
N THR A 141 -7.01 -24.08 -18.49
CA THR A 141 -7.12 -23.68 -17.08
C THR A 141 -8.21 -24.45 -16.32
N GLY A 142 -9.04 -25.23 -17.03
CA GLY A 142 -10.27 -25.82 -16.50
C GLY A 142 -11.44 -24.83 -16.37
N ILE A 143 -11.29 -23.59 -16.84
CA ILE A 143 -12.33 -22.56 -16.79
C ILE A 143 -13.15 -22.58 -18.09
N ALA A 144 -14.44 -22.89 -17.98
CA ALA A 144 -15.36 -22.92 -19.13
C ALA A 144 -15.88 -21.54 -19.57
N GLY A 145 -15.86 -20.54 -18.69
CA GLY A 145 -16.33 -19.18 -18.98
C GLY A 145 -16.67 -18.37 -17.73
N LEU A 146 -16.97 -17.09 -17.95
CA LEU A 146 -17.39 -16.12 -16.94
C LEU A 146 -18.89 -15.83 -17.05
N VAL A 147 -19.60 -15.97 -15.94
CA VAL A 147 -21.05 -15.68 -15.84
C VAL A 147 -21.37 -14.90 -14.57
N VAL A 148 -22.32 -13.97 -14.67
CA VAL A 148 -22.89 -13.30 -13.49
C VAL A 148 -23.94 -14.20 -12.86
N LYS A 149 -23.75 -14.51 -11.58
CA LYS A 149 -24.79 -15.13 -10.74
C LYS A 149 -25.17 -14.17 -9.64
N LYS A 150 -26.45 -13.79 -9.58
CA LYS A 150 -26.99 -13.10 -8.41
C LYS A 150 -26.93 -14.05 -7.22
N SER A 151 -26.25 -13.65 -6.15
CA SER A 151 -26.25 -14.35 -4.88
C SER A 151 -26.86 -13.43 -3.82
N PRO A 152 -27.71 -13.95 -2.91
CA PRO A 152 -28.08 -13.20 -1.73
C PRO A 152 -26.80 -12.86 -0.96
N LEU A 153 -26.63 -11.59 -0.60
CA LEU A 153 -25.56 -11.18 0.31
C LEU A 153 -25.91 -11.69 1.70
N PRO A 154 -25.03 -12.43 2.40
CA PRO A 154 -25.25 -12.76 3.79
C PRO A 154 -25.35 -11.46 4.58
N ILE A 155 -26.53 -11.18 5.15
CA ILE A 155 -26.85 -9.95 5.88
C ILE A 155 -25.91 -9.73 7.09
N LEU A 156 -25.17 -10.74 7.52
CA LEU A 156 -24.29 -10.71 8.69
C LEU A 156 -22.96 -9.95 8.53
N LEU A 157 -22.61 -9.41 7.35
CA LEU A 157 -21.38 -8.63 7.19
C LEU A 157 -21.56 -7.11 7.22
N PHE A 158 -22.81 -6.59 7.28
CA PHE A 158 -23.05 -5.14 7.22
C PHE A 158 -23.34 -4.47 8.58
N GLN A 159 -23.36 -5.22 9.68
CA GLN A 159 -23.48 -4.66 11.03
C GLN A 159 -22.16 -4.71 11.79
N MET A 160 -21.10 -4.10 11.27
CA MET A 160 -20.08 -3.53 12.16
C MET A 160 -19.46 -2.27 11.56
N ARG A 161 -19.84 -1.14 12.17
CA ARG A 161 -19.18 0.18 12.16
C ARG A 161 -19.39 1.09 10.94
N PHE A 162 -20.62 1.57 10.77
CA PHE A 162 -20.86 2.96 10.36
C PHE A 162 -21.88 3.61 11.31
N ALA A 163 -21.51 3.74 12.58
CA ALA A 163 -22.14 4.73 13.46
C ALA A 163 -21.24 5.97 13.43
N THR A 164 -21.38 6.79 12.40
CA THR A 164 -20.85 8.16 12.44
C THR A 164 -21.74 8.95 13.39
N THR A 165 -21.21 9.32 14.54
CA THR A 165 -21.79 10.33 15.42
C THR A 165 -21.91 11.63 14.63
N SER A 166 -23.13 12.03 14.29
CA SER A 166 -23.42 13.40 13.89
C SER A 166 -23.35 14.28 15.13
N GLU A 167 -22.29 15.06 15.28
CA GLU A 167 -22.26 16.12 16.30
C GLU A 167 -23.04 17.32 15.73
N LYS A 168 -24.21 17.55 16.34
CA LYS A 168 -25.12 18.65 16.01
C LYS A 168 -24.43 19.98 16.28
N ARG A 169 -24.48 20.85 15.26
CA ARG A 169 -24.17 22.27 15.37
C ARG A 169 -25.04 22.93 16.43
N HIS A 170 -24.41 23.81 17.19
CA HIS A 170 -24.98 24.81 18.07
C HIS A 170 -26.24 25.48 17.49
N LEU A 171 -27.32 25.45 18.27
CA LEU A 171 -28.31 26.52 18.34
C LEU A 171 -28.58 26.76 19.82
N THR A 172 -28.02 27.86 20.31
CA THR A 172 -28.28 28.40 21.65
C THR A 172 -29.54 29.25 21.54
N GLU A 173 -30.67 28.73 21.99
CA GLU A 173 -31.83 29.57 22.35
C GLU A 173 -31.82 29.73 23.87
N ALA A 174 -31.37 30.90 24.32
CA ALA A 174 -31.61 31.39 25.67
C ALA A 174 -32.83 32.31 25.61
N SER A 175 -34.00 31.78 25.97
CA SER A 175 -35.16 32.59 26.32
C SER A 175 -35.14 32.88 27.82
N SER A 176 -34.94 34.15 28.20
CA SER A 176 -35.82 34.87 29.15
C SER A 176 -35.27 36.25 29.54
N SER A 177 -35.99 37.28 29.09
CA SER A 177 -36.53 38.41 29.87
C SER A 177 -35.62 39.14 30.88
N CYS A 178 -35.40 40.43 30.63
CA CYS A 178 -35.40 41.45 31.69
C CYS A 178 -35.83 42.83 31.15
N VAL A 179 -36.89 43.35 31.82
CA VAL A 179 -37.46 44.71 31.85
C VAL A 179 -38.29 45.18 30.67
#